data_AF-A0A9D2UF90-F1
#
_entry.id   AF-A0A9D2UF90-F1
#
_cell.length_a   1.000
_cell.length_b   1.000
_cell.length_c   1.000
_cell.angle_alpha   90.00
_cell.angle_beta   90.00
_cell.angle_gamma   90.00
#
_symmetry.space_group_name_H-M   'P 1'
#
loop_
_entity.id
_entity.type
_entity.pdbx_description
1 polymer ?
#
loop_
_entity_poly.entity_id
_entity_poly.type
_entity_poly.pdbx_seq_one_letter_code
_entity_poly.pdbx_strand_id
1 'polypeptide(L)'
;MSSSSLPLNFSLAHKIAGVLAPAGPRAEAATKRRAVEEIRYAASAAVDHVHAITQLAAAENLHDSELLIVDRATWVKANTQSFEVMLGPIAEEVLGQRLAKLSDAEHAVTELGGAAEIGGVLAFLSTRVLGQYDPYAALAGHGAAGGRLMIVAPNLMKLEEELNLDPADFRLWVALHEQTHRVQFAAAPWLRDYLLDLMHRLGRELGETTENLSERIAAAA
;
A
#
# COMPACT_ATOMS: atom_id res chain seq x y z
N MET A 1 -25.84 -10.71 -2.44
CA MET A 1 -24.84 -11.03 -1.39
C MET A 1 -24.61 -9.73 -0.66
N SER A 2 -25.03 -9.66 0.61
CA SER A 2 -25.10 -8.41 1.37
C SER A 2 -23.69 -7.88 1.56
N SER A 3 -23.45 -6.65 1.09
CA SER A 3 -22.26 -5.86 1.40
C SER A 3 -22.28 -5.63 2.90
N SER A 4 -21.56 -6.44 3.67
CA SER A 4 -21.18 -6.08 5.03
C SER A 4 -20.42 -4.77 4.92
N SER A 5 -21.07 -3.67 5.29
CA SER A 5 -20.46 -2.34 5.31
C SER A 5 -19.35 -2.38 6.36
N LEU A 6 -18.12 -2.59 5.91
CA LEU A 6 -16.96 -2.42 6.77
C LEU A 6 -17.03 -1.03 7.40
N PRO A 7 -16.65 -0.87 8.67
CA PRO A 7 -16.59 0.41 9.38
C PRO A 7 -15.83 1.51 8.65
N LEU A 8 -14.94 1.11 7.75
CA LEU A 8 -14.14 1.98 6.89
C LEU A 8 -14.46 1.68 5.42
N ASN A 9 -14.96 2.68 4.70
CA ASN A 9 -15.24 2.55 3.27
C ASN A 9 -13.96 2.78 2.44
N PHE A 10 -13.18 1.72 2.25
CA PHE A 10 -11.95 1.74 1.44
C PHE A 10 -12.22 2.08 -0.04
N SER A 11 -13.39 1.71 -0.56
CA SER A 11 -13.79 2.08 -1.94
C SER A 11 -14.01 3.59 -2.11
N LEU A 12 -14.58 4.25 -1.11
CA LEU A 12 -14.74 5.71 -1.07
C LEU A 12 -13.39 6.39 -0.82
N ALA A 13 -12.58 5.87 0.09
CA ALA A 13 -11.23 6.36 0.36
C ALA A 13 -10.37 6.35 -0.92
N HIS A 14 -10.42 5.27 -1.71
CA HIS A 14 -9.76 5.17 -3.00
C HIS A 14 -10.18 6.30 -3.95
N LYS A 15 -11.49 6.54 -4.09
CA LYS A 15 -12.02 7.57 -4.99
C LYS A 15 -11.56 8.97 -4.57
N ILE A 16 -11.66 9.29 -3.27
CA ILE A 16 -11.20 10.56 -2.72
C ILE A 16 -9.70 10.73 -2.95
N ALA A 17 -8.91 9.73 -2.59
CA ALA A 17 -7.46 9.76 -2.74
C ALA A 17 -7.02 9.86 -4.20
N GLY A 18 -7.70 9.17 -5.12
CA GLY A 18 -7.41 9.25 -6.56
C GLY A 18 -7.64 10.65 -7.14
N VAL A 19 -8.65 11.38 -6.63
CA VAL A 19 -8.91 12.78 -7.01
C VAL A 19 -7.88 13.73 -6.38
N LEU A 20 -7.49 13.48 -5.13
CA LEU A 20 -6.54 14.32 -4.40
C LEU A 20 -5.08 14.07 -4.80
N ALA A 21 -4.75 12.88 -5.30
CA ALA A 21 -3.40 12.50 -5.68
C ALA A 21 -2.90 13.39 -6.83
N PRO A 22 -1.87 14.23 -6.61
CA PRO A 22 -1.43 15.14 -7.65
C PRO A 22 -0.80 14.37 -8.82
N ALA A 23 -0.97 14.87 -10.04
CA ALA A 23 -0.31 14.30 -11.21
C ALA A 23 1.22 14.33 -11.07
N GLY A 24 1.89 13.45 -11.81
CA GLY A 24 3.34 13.46 -11.95
C GLY A 24 3.89 14.69 -12.69
N PRO A 25 5.23 14.80 -12.83
CA PRO A 25 5.85 15.89 -13.58
C PRO A 25 5.31 15.98 -15.01
N ARG A 26 5.26 17.21 -15.53
CA ARG A 26 4.86 17.47 -16.92
C ARG A 26 6.01 17.05 -17.83
N ALA A 27 5.75 16.08 -18.70
CA ALA A 27 6.69 15.58 -19.68
C ALA A 27 5.93 15.10 -20.91
N GLU A 28 6.61 15.07 -22.05
CA GLU A 28 6.08 14.50 -23.28
C GLU A 28 5.69 13.04 -23.10
N ALA A 29 4.67 12.59 -23.84
CA ALA A 29 4.20 11.21 -23.75
C ALA A 29 5.31 10.20 -24.13
N ALA A 30 6.21 10.55 -25.04
CA ALA A 30 7.35 9.72 -25.41
C ALA A 30 8.33 9.54 -24.24
N THR A 31 8.66 10.62 -23.53
CA THR A 31 9.53 10.58 -22.34
C THR A 31 8.94 9.72 -21.23
N LYS A 32 7.63 9.86 -20.97
CA LYS A 32 6.93 9.04 -19.96
C LYS A 32 6.96 7.55 -20.32
N ARG A 33 6.71 7.19 -21.58
CA ARG A 33 6.79 5.79 -22.05
C ARG A 33 8.19 5.23 -21.88
N ARG A 34 9.22 5.97 -22.31
CA ARG A 34 10.62 5.57 -22.15
C ARG A 34 10.98 5.34 -20.69
N ALA A 35 10.59 6.25 -19.80
CA ALA A 35 10.84 6.09 -18.36
C ALA A 35 10.18 4.80 -17.82
N VAL A 36 8.93 4.52 -18.20
CA VAL A 36 8.24 3.28 -17.79
C VAL A 36 8.94 2.03 -18.32
N GLU A 37 9.41 2.04 -19.57
CA GLU A 37 10.16 0.94 -20.18
C GLU A 37 11.50 0.70 -19.46
N GLU A 38 12.24 1.77 -19.18
CA GLU A 38 13.54 1.71 -18.47
C GLU A 38 13.37 1.25 -17.01
N ILE A 39 12.32 1.70 -16.32
CA ILE A 39 11.99 1.21 -14.97
C ILE A 39 11.64 -0.29 -15.02
N ARG A 40 10.84 -0.72 -16.01
CA ARG A 40 10.48 -2.14 -16.16
C ARG A 40 11.71 -3.00 -16.44
N TYR A 41 12.61 -2.52 -17.28
CA TYR A 41 13.89 -3.18 -17.55
C TYR A 41 14.72 -3.31 -16.26
N ALA A 42 14.88 -2.23 -15.50
CA ALA A 42 15.62 -2.23 -14.24
C ALA A 42 15.03 -3.21 -13.21
N ALA A 43 13.70 -3.24 -13.09
CA ALA A 43 12.99 -4.20 -12.21
C ALA A 43 13.23 -5.66 -12.61
N SER A 44 13.26 -5.97 -13.91
CA SER A 44 13.59 -7.31 -14.39
C SER A 44 15.06 -7.67 -14.15
N ALA A 45 15.98 -6.75 -14.45
CA ALA A 45 17.42 -6.96 -14.24
C ALA A 45 17.79 -7.13 -12.76
N ALA A 46 17.06 -6.46 -11.86
CA ALA A 46 17.29 -6.56 -10.42
C ALA A 46 17.17 -7.99 -9.88
N VAL A 47 16.36 -8.86 -10.51
CA VAL A 47 16.21 -10.27 -10.10
C VAL A 47 17.55 -11.00 -10.12
N ASP A 48 18.21 -10.95 -11.27
CA ASP A 48 19.51 -11.62 -11.47
C ASP A 48 20.58 -11.01 -10.59
N HIS A 49 20.59 -9.68 -10.44
CA HIS A 49 21.55 -8.99 -9.56
C HIS A 49 21.38 -9.39 -8.10
N VAL A 50 20.16 -9.41 -7.56
CA VAL A 50 19.93 -9.80 -6.16
C VAL A 50 20.32 -11.25 -5.94
N HIS A 51 19.99 -12.17 -6.86
CA HIS A 51 20.44 -13.55 -6.76
C HIS A 51 21.98 -13.66 -6.80
N ALA A 52 22.62 -13.01 -7.79
CA ALA A 52 24.07 -13.05 -7.95
C ALA A 52 24.83 -12.48 -6.73
N ILE A 53 24.29 -11.45 -6.06
CA ILE A 53 24.94 -10.85 -4.89
C ILE A 53 24.68 -11.68 -3.63
N THR A 54 23.44 -12.07 -3.39
CA THR A 54 23.04 -12.71 -2.13
C THR A 54 23.29 -14.21 -2.09
N GLN A 55 23.33 -14.86 -3.25
CA GLN A 55 23.42 -16.32 -3.41
C GLN A 55 22.31 -17.09 -2.67
N LEU A 56 21.18 -16.43 -2.37
CA LEU A 56 20.03 -17.05 -1.74
C LEU A 56 19.22 -17.84 -2.77
N ALA A 57 18.96 -19.12 -2.50
CA ALA A 57 18.13 -19.96 -3.37
C ALA A 57 16.73 -19.36 -3.62
N ALA A 58 16.15 -18.68 -2.62
CA ALA A 58 14.87 -18.00 -2.75
C ALA A 58 14.87 -16.82 -3.75
N ALA A 59 16.05 -16.29 -4.10
CA ALA A 59 16.18 -15.20 -5.07
C ALA A 59 16.37 -15.70 -6.50
N GLU A 60 16.68 -16.99 -6.70
CA GLU A 60 16.96 -17.56 -8.02
C GLU A 60 15.72 -17.50 -8.91
N ASN A 61 15.80 -16.75 -10.03
CA ASN A 61 14.72 -16.62 -11.02
C ASN A 61 13.35 -16.29 -10.38
N LEU A 62 13.35 -15.44 -9.34
CA LEU A 62 12.14 -15.14 -8.57
C LEU A 62 11.18 -14.28 -9.40
N HIS A 63 10.01 -14.82 -9.77
CA HIS A 63 8.96 -14.13 -10.53
C HIS A 63 7.54 -14.45 -10.01
N ASP A 64 7.41 -14.70 -8.71
CA ASP A 64 6.19 -15.10 -8.02
C ASP A 64 5.18 -13.95 -7.77
N SER A 65 5.62 -12.70 -7.96
CA SER A 65 4.84 -11.48 -7.78
C SER A 65 4.54 -10.76 -9.11
N GLU A 66 3.43 -10.04 -9.18
CA GLU A 66 3.12 -9.18 -10.33
C GLU A 66 3.97 -7.89 -10.33
N LEU A 67 4.62 -7.55 -11.46
CA LEU A 67 5.37 -6.29 -11.61
C LEU A 67 4.49 -5.19 -12.22
N LEU A 68 4.26 -4.12 -11.47
CA LEU A 68 3.45 -2.98 -11.87
C LEU A 68 4.26 -1.68 -11.85
N ILE A 69 4.28 -0.99 -13.00
CA ILE A 69 4.78 0.38 -13.06
C ILE A 69 3.56 1.30 -13.04
N VAL A 70 3.41 2.07 -11.98
CA VAL A 70 2.14 2.73 -11.64
C VAL A 70 2.29 4.24 -11.55
N ASP A 71 1.18 4.95 -11.73
CA ASP A 71 1.04 6.34 -11.29
C ASP A 71 0.55 6.40 -9.83
N ARG A 72 0.43 7.62 -9.29
CA ARG A 72 0.03 7.83 -7.89
C ARG A 72 -1.40 7.35 -7.60
N ALA A 73 -2.33 7.58 -8.52
CA ALA A 73 -3.72 7.18 -8.36
C ALA A 73 -3.88 5.65 -8.38
N THR A 74 -3.13 4.97 -9.25
CA THR A 74 -3.07 3.51 -9.31
C THR A 74 -2.39 2.93 -8.08
N TRP A 75 -1.32 3.55 -7.58
CA TRP A 75 -0.68 3.16 -6.31
C TRP A 75 -1.63 3.31 -5.11
N VAL A 76 -2.43 4.39 -5.07
CA VAL A 76 -3.47 4.59 -4.06
C VAL A 76 -4.51 3.48 -4.12
N LYS A 77 -5.03 3.18 -5.32
CA LYS A 77 -6.01 2.10 -5.53
C LYS A 77 -5.48 0.78 -5.00
N ALA A 78 -4.25 0.46 -5.39
CA ALA A 78 -3.54 -0.70 -4.92
C ALA A 78 -3.54 -0.73 -3.38
N ASN A 79 -3.02 0.30 -2.73
CA ASN A 79 -2.88 0.32 -1.27
C ASN A 79 -4.21 0.24 -0.53
N THR A 80 -5.30 0.82 -1.05
CA THR A 80 -6.62 0.65 -0.41
C THR A 80 -7.08 -0.81 -0.36
N GLN A 81 -6.76 -1.62 -1.36
CA GLN A 81 -7.11 -3.04 -1.38
C GLN A 81 -6.35 -3.83 -0.30
N SER A 82 -5.05 -3.52 -0.12
CA SER A 82 -4.23 -4.19 0.89
C SER A 82 -4.58 -3.69 2.30
N PHE A 83 -4.91 -2.41 2.45
CA PHE A 83 -5.36 -1.84 3.72
C PHE A 83 -6.70 -2.43 4.16
N GLU A 84 -7.61 -2.74 3.22
CA GLU A 84 -8.86 -3.43 3.54
C GLU A 84 -8.59 -4.81 4.18
N VAL A 85 -7.63 -5.57 3.65
CA VAL A 85 -7.21 -6.85 4.25
C VAL A 85 -6.59 -6.66 5.63
N MET A 86 -5.72 -5.67 5.79
CA MET A 86 -4.96 -5.46 7.03
C MET A 86 -5.76 -4.80 8.17
N LEU A 87 -6.65 -3.88 7.82
CA LEU A 87 -7.36 -3.02 8.78
C LEU A 87 -8.84 -3.34 8.89
N GLY A 88 -9.45 -3.99 7.89
CA GLY A 88 -10.87 -4.36 7.90
C GLY A 88 -11.26 -5.17 9.14
N PRO A 89 -10.56 -6.27 9.46
CA PRO A 89 -10.85 -7.07 10.66
C PRO A 89 -10.74 -6.27 11.96
N ILE A 90 -9.70 -5.44 12.09
CA ILE A 90 -9.49 -4.58 13.27
C ILE A 90 -10.61 -3.55 13.39
N ALA A 91 -10.98 -2.92 12.28
CA ALA A 91 -12.01 -1.90 12.26
C ALA A 91 -13.37 -2.49 12.64
N GLU A 92 -13.72 -3.67 12.13
CA GLU A 92 -14.94 -4.41 12.52
C GLU A 92 -14.97 -4.71 14.01
N GLU A 93 -13.86 -5.23 14.56
CA GLU A 93 -13.76 -5.58 15.98
C GLU A 93 -13.87 -4.35 16.90
N VAL A 94 -13.19 -3.25 16.55
CA VAL A 94 -13.08 -2.05 17.41
C VAL A 94 -14.26 -1.08 17.22
N LEU A 95 -14.75 -0.91 15.99
CA LEU A 95 -15.75 0.11 15.66
C LEU A 95 -17.13 -0.47 15.38
N GLY A 96 -17.25 -1.77 15.08
CA GLY A 96 -18.51 -2.37 14.62
C GLY A 96 -19.68 -2.14 15.59
N GLN A 97 -19.47 -2.36 16.89
CA GLN A 97 -20.53 -2.14 17.90
C GLN A 97 -20.93 -0.67 18.07
N ARG A 98 -19.97 0.26 17.87
CA ARG A 98 -20.23 1.71 17.97
C ARG A 98 -21.03 2.18 16.76
N LEU A 99 -20.62 1.75 15.57
CA LEU A 99 -21.30 2.09 14.32
C LEU A 99 -22.72 1.51 14.24
N ALA A 100 -22.94 0.30 14.79
CA ALA A 100 -24.26 -0.32 14.85
C ALA A 100 -25.29 0.46 15.70
N LYS A 101 -24.85 1.40 16.54
CA LYS A 101 -25.72 2.25 17.38
C LYS A 101 -26.07 3.59 16.73
N LEU A 102 -25.42 3.95 15.61
CA LEU A 102 -25.64 5.20 14.91
C LEU A 102 -26.93 5.14 14.07
N SER A 103 -27.60 6.28 13.91
CA SER A 103 -28.61 6.42 12.87
C SER A 103 -27.97 6.37 11.47
N ASP A 104 -28.76 6.08 10.43
CA ASP A 104 -28.27 6.01 9.05
C ASP A 104 -27.52 7.29 8.62
N ALA A 105 -28.00 8.46 9.06
CA ALA A 105 -27.38 9.74 8.74
C ALA A 105 -26.03 9.91 9.45
N GLU A 106 -25.94 9.55 10.73
CA GLU A 106 -24.69 9.61 11.51
C GLU A 106 -23.66 8.59 10.99
N HIS A 107 -24.13 7.41 10.60
CA HIS A 107 -23.29 6.39 9.98
C HIS A 107 -22.68 6.90 8.68
N ALA A 108 -23.51 7.46 7.78
CA ALA A 108 -23.03 8.01 6.51
C ALA A 108 -22.02 9.16 6.69
N VAL A 109 -22.23 10.04 7.67
CA VAL A 109 -21.28 11.13 7.99
C VAL A 109 -19.97 10.56 8.54
N THR A 110 -20.04 9.58 9.42
CA THR A 110 -18.86 8.93 10.02
C THR A 110 -18.04 8.19 8.97
N GLU A 111 -18.71 7.42 8.12
CA GLU A 111 -18.11 6.67 7.02
C GLU A 111 -17.41 7.60 6.02
N LEU A 112 -18.06 8.72 5.66
CA LEU A 112 -17.47 9.74 4.79
C LEU A 112 -16.23 10.38 5.44
N GLY A 113 -16.31 10.71 6.73
CA GLY A 113 -15.20 11.28 7.49
C GLY A 113 -13.98 10.36 7.51
N GLY A 114 -14.16 9.10 7.90
CA GLY A 114 -13.08 8.11 7.93
C GLY A 114 -12.49 7.83 6.54
N ALA A 115 -13.34 7.73 5.52
CA ALA A 115 -12.86 7.56 4.14
C ALA A 115 -12.07 8.78 3.64
N ALA A 116 -12.46 10.00 4.02
CA ALA A 116 -11.73 11.22 3.67
C ALA A 116 -10.38 11.30 4.37
N GLU A 117 -10.28 10.91 5.63
CA GLU A 117 -9.01 10.87 6.38
C GLU A 117 -8.02 9.87 5.77
N ILE A 118 -8.45 8.62 5.59
CA ILE A 118 -7.63 7.58 4.94
C ILE A 118 -7.26 8.03 3.53
N GLY A 119 -8.22 8.58 2.78
CA GLY A 119 -8.00 9.05 1.43
C GLY A 119 -6.96 10.18 1.36
N GLY A 120 -7.03 11.14 2.28
CA GLY A 120 -6.07 12.25 2.39
C GLY A 120 -4.66 11.76 2.71
N VAL A 121 -4.52 10.84 3.67
CA VAL A 121 -3.22 10.24 4.02
C VAL A 121 -2.63 9.48 2.83
N LEU A 122 -3.43 8.64 2.16
CA LEU A 122 -2.96 7.89 0.99
C LEU A 122 -2.58 8.81 -0.17
N ALA A 123 -3.36 9.86 -0.44
CA ALA A 123 -3.02 10.85 -1.45
C ALA A 123 -1.68 11.53 -1.15
N PHE A 124 -1.44 11.92 0.11
CA PHE A 124 -0.16 12.49 0.53
C PHE A 124 0.99 11.51 0.36
N LEU A 125 0.86 10.29 0.89
CA LEU A 125 1.90 9.25 0.83
C LEU A 125 2.24 8.86 -0.60
N SER A 126 1.25 8.86 -1.50
CA SER A 126 1.46 8.57 -2.94
C SER A 126 2.49 9.48 -3.61
N THR A 127 2.80 10.64 -3.02
CA THR A 127 3.80 11.59 -3.54
C THR A 127 5.23 11.30 -3.09
N ARG A 128 5.42 10.38 -2.14
CA ARG A 128 6.70 10.11 -1.47
C ARG A 128 7.23 8.70 -1.71
N VAL A 129 6.34 7.74 -1.96
CA VAL A 129 6.72 6.33 -2.17
C VAL A 129 7.35 6.15 -3.55
N LEU A 130 8.56 5.58 -3.61
CA LEU A 130 9.26 5.31 -4.87
C LEU A 130 8.89 3.93 -5.42
N GLY A 131 8.95 2.92 -4.57
CA GLY A 131 8.54 1.56 -4.84
C GLY A 131 7.87 0.94 -3.62
N GLN A 132 7.23 -0.19 -3.84
CA GLN A 132 6.63 -0.98 -2.78
C GLN A 132 6.48 -2.42 -3.24
N TYR A 133 7.09 -3.35 -2.51
CA TYR A 133 6.65 -4.72 -2.49
C TYR A 133 5.48 -4.90 -1.51
N ASP A 134 4.39 -5.49 -2.01
CA ASP A 134 3.16 -5.71 -1.27
C ASP A 134 2.78 -7.20 -1.28
N PRO A 135 2.98 -7.91 -0.15
CA PRO A 135 2.72 -9.35 -0.03
C PRO A 135 1.23 -9.67 0.18
N TYR A 136 0.37 -8.68 0.42
CA TYR A 136 -1.03 -8.87 0.83
C TYR A 136 -2.00 -8.81 -0.34
N ALA A 137 -1.57 -8.34 -1.51
CA ALA A 137 -2.44 -8.18 -2.69
C ALA A 137 -3.21 -9.48 -3.02
N ALA A 138 -2.54 -10.64 -2.93
CA ALA A 138 -3.14 -11.94 -3.21
C ALA A 138 -4.32 -12.26 -2.27
N LEU A 139 -4.22 -11.85 -1.00
CA LEU A 139 -5.27 -12.04 0.01
C LEU A 139 -6.49 -11.16 -0.28
N ALA A 140 -6.29 -10.02 -0.96
CA ALA A 140 -7.36 -9.17 -1.47
C ALA A 140 -7.95 -9.67 -2.81
N GLY A 141 -7.52 -10.84 -3.32
CA GLY A 141 -7.94 -11.36 -4.63
C GLY A 141 -7.33 -10.61 -5.81
N HIS A 142 -6.17 -9.98 -5.63
CA HIS A 142 -5.48 -9.19 -6.65
C HIS A 142 -4.02 -9.63 -6.81
N GLY A 143 -3.45 -9.47 -8.01
CA GLY A 143 -2.05 -9.80 -8.27
C GLY A 143 -1.74 -11.29 -8.27
N ALA A 144 -0.45 -11.62 -8.19
CA ALA A 144 0.05 -12.99 -8.18
C ALA A 144 0.14 -13.56 -6.76
N ALA A 145 0.36 -14.88 -6.63
CA ALA A 145 0.39 -15.55 -5.33
C ALA A 145 1.45 -14.99 -4.36
N GLY A 146 2.60 -14.57 -4.89
CA GLY A 146 3.67 -13.88 -4.17
C GLY A 146 3.44 -12.37 -4.02
N GLY A 147 2.21 -11.87 -4.24
CA GLY A 147 1.87 -10.46 -4.13
C GLY A 147 2.21 -9.63 -5.37
N ARG A 148 2.58 -8.37 -5.18
CA ARG A 148 2.95 -7.44 -6.25
C ARG A 148 4.14 -6.57 -5.88
N LEU A 149 4.96 -6.25 -6.88
CA LEU A 149 6.03 -5.27 -6.80
C LEU A 149 5.61 -4.06 -7.63
N MET A 150 5.49 -2.90 -6.98
CA MET A 150 5.06 -1.65 -7.59
C MET A 150 6.21 -0.65 -7.61
N ILE A 151 6.36 0.09 -8.71
CA ILE A 151 7.25 1.25 -8.79
C ILE A 151 6.45 2.46 -9.28
N VAL A 152 6.52 3.57 -8.54
CA VAL A 152 5.76 4.79 -8.78
C VAL A 152 6.54 5.71 -9.72
N ALA A 153 6.44 5.44 -11.02
CA ALA A 153 7.16 6.17 -12.07
C ALA A 153 7.18 7.70 -11.95
N PRO A 154 6.05 8.40 -11.66
CA PRO A 154 6.09 9.86 -11.56
C PRO A 154 6.92 10.38 -10.38
N ASN A 155 7.13 9.57 -9.33
CA ASN A 155 7.97 9.96 -8.21
C ASN A 155 9.44 9.76 -8.54
N LEU A 156 9.78 8.68 -9.26
CA LEU A 156 11.15 8.46 -9.73
C LEU A 156 11.56 9.60 -10.68
N MET A 157 10.76 9.89 -11.70
CA MET A 157 11.04 10.99 -12.64
C MET A 157 11.20 12.34 -11.94
N LYS A 158 10.37 12.62 -10.93
CA LYS A 158 10.45 13.85 -10.16
C LYS A 158 11.76 13.92 -9.37
N LEU A 159 12.12 12.84 -8.68
CA LEU A 159 13.29 12.82 -7.81
C LEU A 159 14.61 12.77 -8.61
N GLU A 160 14.60 12.10 -9.77
CA GLU A 160 15.68 12.13 -10.76
C GLU A 160 16.04 13.58 -11.13
N GLU A 161 15.04 14.40 -11.43
CA GLU A 161 15.21 15.81 -11.79
C GLU A 161 15.62 16.66 -10.57
N GLU A 162 14.92 16.53 -9.44
CA GLU A 162 15.17 17.34 -8.23
C GLU A 162 16.56 17.12 -7.62
N LEU A 163 17.09 15.90 -7.71
CA LEU A 163 18.40 15.54 -7.16
C LEU A 163 19.49 15.39 -8.22
N ASN A 164 19.18 15.65 -9.50
CA ASN A 164 20.09 15.50 -10.63
C ASN A 164 20.79 14.12 -10.65
N LEU A 165 19.98 13.06 -10.54
CA LEU A 165 20.46 11.68 -10.51
C LEU A 165 20.58 11.12 -11.93
N ASP A 166 21.52 10.19 -12.13
CA ASP A 166 21.51 9.35 -13.32
C ASP A 166 20.26 8.45 -13.30
N PRO A 167 19.37 8.51 -14.31
CA PRO A 167 18.13 7.76 -14.28
C PRO A 167 18.33 6.25 -14.28
N ALA A 168 19.34 5.73 -15.00
CA ALA A 168 19.55 4.28 -15.10
C ALA A 168 20.00 3.71 -13.74
N ASP A 169 20.99 4.33 -13.12
CA ASP A 169 21.51 3.92 -11.81
C ASP A 169 20.45 4.04 -10.72
N PHE A 170 19.73 5.17 -10.69
CA PHE A 170 18.70 5.40 -9.67
C PHE A 170 17.53 4.42 -9.79
N ARG A 171 17.04 4.15 -10.99
CA ARG A 171 15.95 3.19 -11.21
C ARG A 171 16.37 1.78 -10.86
N LEU A 172 17.61 1.39 -11.19
CA LEU A 172 18.15 0.09 -10.78
C LEU A 172 18.29 0.01 -9.26
N TRP A 173 18.75 1.06 -8.60
CA TRP A 173 18.84 1.11 -7.14
C TRP A 173 17.47 0.92 -6.47
N VAL A 174 16.41 1.60 -6.94
CA VAL A 174 15.04 1.40 -6.46
C VAL A 174 14.59 -0.04 -6.73
N ALA A 175 14.81 -0.54 -7.94
CA ALA A 175 14.43 -1.91 -8.31
C ALA A 175 15.11 -2.97 -7.43
N LEU A 176 16.40 -2.82 -7.12
CA LEU A 176 17.15 -3.70 -6.22
C LEU A 176 16.59 -3.66 -4.80
N HIS A 177 16.20 -2.47 -4.31
CA HIS A 177 15.57 -2.30 -3.01
C HIS A 177 14.27 -3.10 -2.92
N GLU A 178 13.35 -2.88 -3.87
CA GLU A 178 12.07 -3.58 -3.89
C GLU A 178 12.22 -5.09 -4.13
N GLN A 179 13.17 -5.48 -4.97
CA GLN A 179 13.49 -6.89 -5.20
C GLN A 179 13.98 -7.56 -3.93
N THR A 180 14.75 -6.86 -3.11
CA THR A 180 15.22 -7.39 -1.83
C THR A 180 14.05 -7.65 -0.89
N HIS A 181 13.06 -6.76 -0.82
CA HIS A 181 11.84 -7.02 -0.05
C HIS A 181 11.08 -8.25 -0.54
N ARG A 182 10.94 -8.40 -1.86
CA ARG A 182 10.33 -9.60 -2.43
C ARG A 182 11.05 -10.88 -2.01
N VAL A 183 12.38 -10.89 -2.07
CA VAL A 183 13.20 -12.03 -1.62
C VAL A 183 13.01 -12.29 -0.13
N GLN A 184 12.87 -11.28 0.73
CA GLN A 184 12.61 -11.49 2.15
C GLN A 184 11.33 -12.29 2.40
N PHE A 185 10.23 -11.95 1.71
CA PHE A 185 8.97 -12.68 1.85
C PHE A 185 8.99 -14.05 1.19
N ALA A 186 9.69 -14.21 0.05
CA ALA A 186 9.87 -15.50 -0.59
C ALA A 186 10.73 -16.45 0.27
N ALA A 187 11.79 -15.93 0.90
CA ALA A 187 12.68 -16.70 1.77
C ALA A 187 12.06 -17.02 3.14
N ALA A 188 11.13 -16.20 3.60
CA ALA A 188 10.41 -16.38 4.87
C ALA A 188 8.89 -16.40 4.64
N PRO A 189 8.29 -17.50 4.16
CA PRO A 189 6.85 -17.57 3.87
C PRO A 189 5.95 -17.30 5.08
N TRP A 190 6.46 -17.49 6.31
CA TRP A 190 5.76 -17.20 7.56
C TRP A 190 5.65 -15.70 7.87
N LEU A 191 6.46 -14.85 7.23
CA LEU A 191 6.60 -13.44 7.58
C LEU A 191 5.31 -12.66 7.34
N ARG A 192 4.62 -12.91 6.22
CA ARG A 192 3.36 -12.23 5.89
C ARG A 192 2.31 -12.41 6.99
N ASP A 193 2.07 -13.65 7.38
CA ASP A 193 1.02 -13.97 8.34
C ASP A 193 1.42 -13.51 9.75
N TYR A 194 2.71 -13.58 10.09
CA TYR A 194 3.24 -13.05 11.34
C TYR A 194 3.06 -11.52 11.46
N LEU A 195 3.35 -10.76 10.40
CA LEU A 195 3.15 -9.31 10.39
C LEU A 195 1.67 -8.94 10.50
N LEU A 196 0.77 -9.68 9.83
CA LEU A 196 -0.67 -9.48 9.97
C LEU A 196 -1.14 -9.71 11.41
N ASP A 197 -0.69 -10.79 12.05
CA ASP A 197 -1.00 -11.07 13.46
C ASP A 197 -0.51 -9.96 14.39
N LEU A 198 0.72 -9.45 14.19
CA LEU A 198 1.23 -8.30 14.96
C LEU A 198 0.38 -7.04 14.76
N MET A 199 -0.02 -6.74 13.53
CA MET A 199 -0.89 -5.59 13.23
C MET A 199 -2.26 -5.73 13.89
N HIS A 200 -2.86 -6.92 13.84
CA HIS A 200 -4.14 -7.20 14.51
C HIS A 200 -4.04 -7.06 16.03
N ARG A 201 -2.96 -7.57 16.64
CA ARG A 201 -2.73 -7.41 18.09
C ARG A 201 -2.60 -5.95 18.48
N LEU A 202 -1.76 -5.19 17.77
CA LEU A 202 -1.59 -3.76 18.02
C LEU A 202 -2.91 -3.00 17.85
N GLY A 203 -3.69 -3.31 16.81
CA GLY A 203 -4.98 -2.69 16.56
C GLY A 203 -5.98 -2.90 17.70
N ARG A 204 -6.07 -4.13 18.23
CA ARG A 204 -6.93 -4.45 19.38
C ARG A 204 -6.50 -3.72 20.64
N GLU A 205 -5.20 -3.73 20.96
CA GLU A 205 -4.66 -3.02 22.13
C GLU A 205 -4.95 -1.50 22.08
N LEU A 206 -4.84 -0.90 20.89
CA LEU A 206 -5.21 0.51 20.66
C LEU A 206 -6.71 0.74 20.85
N GLY A 207 -7.55 -0.16 20.33
CA GLY A 207 -9.00 -0.12 20.50
C GLY A 207 -9.42 -0.14 21.97
N GLU A 208 -8.94 -1.13 22.73
CA GLU A 208 -9.18 -1.27 24.17
C GLU A 208 -8.74 -0.02 24.96
N THR A 209 -7.58 0.55 24.61
CA THR A 209 -7.07 1.76 25.28
C THR A 209 -8.01 2.95 25.06
N THR A 210 -8.52 3.13 23.84
CA THR A 210 -9.45 4.23 23.53
C THR A 210 -10.82 4.06 24.21
N GLU A 211 -11.31 2.83 24.34
CA GLU A 211 -12.52 2.52 25.11
C GLU A 211 -12.34 2.87 26.58
N ASN A 212 -11.29 2.37 27.21
CA ASN A 212 -10.98 2.64 28.61
C ASN A 212 -10.83 4.15 28.89
N LEU A 213 -10.22 4.91 27.96
CA LEU A 213 -10.13 6.36 28.11
C LEU A 213 -11.50 7.04 28.04
N SER A 214 -12.34 6.65 27.07
CA SER A 214 -13.67 7.22 26.91
C SER A 214 -14.59 6.94 28.11
N GLU A 215 -14.53 5.73 28.68
CA GLU A 215 -15.27 5.38 29.90
C GLU A 215 -14.81 6.21 31.11
N ARG A 216 -13.51 6.40 31.26
CA ARG A 216 -12.94 7.22 32.35
C ARG A 216 -13.34 8.69 32.25
N ILE A 217 -13.43 9.24 31.04
CA ILE A 217 -13.91 10.62 30.83
C ILE A 217 -15.41 10.71 31.16
N ALA A 218 -16.21 9.76 30.68
CA ALA A 218 -17.65 9.72 30.97
C ALA A 218 -17.96 9.57 32.47
N ALA A 219 -17.16 8.78 33.20
CA ALA A 219 -17.30 8.62 34.64
C ALA A 219 -16.84 9.84 35.47
N ALA A 220 -16.09 10.77 34.85
CA ALA A 220 -15.59 11.99 35.49
C ALA A 220 -16.44 13.24 35.19
N ALA A 221 -17.43 13.12 34.29
CA ALA A 221 -18.38 14.18 33.92
C ALA A 221 -19.69 14.05 34.71
#